data_AF-A0A9E5IQS0-F1
#
_entry.id   AF-A0A9E5IQS0-F1
#
_cell.length_a   1.000
_cell.length_b   1.000
_cell.length_c   1.000
_cell.angle_alpha   90.00
_cell.angle_beta   90.00
_cell.angle_gamma   90.00
#
_symmetry.space_group_name_H-M   'P 1'
#
loop_
_entity.id
_entity.type
_entity.pdbx_description
1 polymer ?
#
loop_
_entity_poly.entity_id
_entity_poly.type
_entity_poly.pdbx_seq_one_letter_code
_entity_poly.pdbx_strand_id
1 'polypeptide(L)'
;MLGSQDAYRRLYQARSQPRYVAEFFLQQPDAPHGLFHLVHAMKQSLAAIRQESDPSSGPGAPERAAQELLLFLSELKPAPHFRGESDLPPLEKLLSGLLERLYALYPVFNDHHFSHQARLAPAEAQPELGLA
;
A
#
# COMPACT_ATOMS: atom_id res chain seq x y z
N MET A 1 -2.02 43.17 4.53
CA MET A 1 -2.11 41.69 4.69
C MET A 1 -3.02 41.05 3.63
N LEU A 2 -2.92 41.44 2.35
CA LEU A 2 -3.75 40.89 1.26
C LEU A 2 -3.06 39.74 0.49
N GLY A 3 -1.72 39.67 0.53
CA GLY A 3 -0.96 38.62 -0.17
C GLY A 3 -1.10 37.22 0.45
N SER A 4 -1.37 37.12 1.77
CA SER A 4 -1.49 35.83 2.47
C SER A 4 -2.82 35.13 2.20
N GLN A 5 -3.93 35.87 2.08
CA GLN A 5 -5.24 35.30 1.73
C GLN A 5 -5.31 34.86 0.27
N ASP A 6 -4.73 35.63 -0.67
CA ASP A 6 -4.71 35.25 -2.08
C ASP A 6 -3.77 34.06 -2.34
N ALA A 7 -2.65 33.98 -1.60
CA ALA A 7 -1.79 32.79 -1.59
C ALA A 7 -2.52 31.56 -1.02
N TYR A 8 -3.26 31.71 0.09
CA TYR A 8 -4.08 30.63 0.66
C TYR A 8 -5.17 30.16 -0.31
N ARG A 9 -5.85 31.09 -0.97
CA ARG A 9 -6.90 30.79 -1.95
C ARG A 9 -6.36 30.04 -3.16
N ARG A 10 -5.16 30.41 -3.66
CA ARG A 10 -4.48 29.69 -4.76
C ARG A 10 -4.01 28.29 -4.36
N LEU A 11 -3.53 28.11 -3.13
CA LEU A 11 -3.13 26.81 -2.58
C LEU A 11 -4.31 25.83 -2.48
N TYR A 12 -5.49 26.32 -2.06
CA TYR A 12 -6.68 25.49 -1.88
C TYR A 12 -7.61 25.39 -3.12
N GLN A 13 -7.39 26.20 -4.16
CA GLN A 13 -8.14 26.13 -5.43
C GLN A 13 -7.40 25.39 -6.55
N ALA A 14 -6.16 24.94 -6.32
CA ALA A 14 -5.45 24.13 -7.28
C ALA A 14 -6.18 22.78 -7.43
N ARG A 15 -6.88 22.59 -8.56
CA ARG A 15 -7.43 21.28 -8.93
C ARG A 15 -6.30 20.25 -8.82
N SER A 16 -6.55 19.19 -8.06
CA SER A 16 -5.65 18.05 -7.95
C SER A 16 -5.34 17.54 -9.35
N GLN A 17 -4.07 17.62 -9.75
CA GLN A 17 -3.65 17.15 -11.06
C GLN A 17 -3.53 15.63 -11.00
N PRO A 18 -4.18 14.88 -11.91
CA PRO A 18 -4.19 13.41 -11.89
C PRO A 18 -2.80 12.78 -11.76
N ARG A 19 -1.78 13.39 -12.38
CA ARG A 19 -0.38 12.96 -12.26
C ARG A 19 0.12 12.91 -10.82
N TYR A 20 -0.13 13.97 -10.05
CA TYR A 20 0.39 14.09 -8.68
C TYR A 20 -0.36 13.17 -7.74
N VAL A 21 -1.66 12.97 -8.00
CA VAL A 21 -2.48 12.00 -7.27
C VAL A 21 -1.95 10.58 -7.52
N ALA A 22 -1.68 10.21 -8.77
CA ALA A 22 -1.16 8.90 -9.12
C ALA A 22 0.24 8.66 -8.52
N GLU A 23 1.16 9.61 -8.65
CA GLU A 23 2.50 9.53 -8.02
C GLU A 23 2.39 9.42 -6.51
N PHE A 24 1.52 10.21 -5.89
CA PHE A 24 1.28 10.18 -4.46
C PHE A 24 0.83 8.80 -3.98
N PHE A 25 -0.22 8.26 -4.61
CA PHE A 25 -0.78 6.97 -4.21
C PHE A 25 0.11 5.78 -4.55
N LEU A 26 0.89 5.82 -5.63
CA LEU A 26 1.63 4.65 -6.09
C LEU A 26 3.03 4.55 -5.48
N GLN A 27 3.73 5.67 -5.32
CA GLN A 27 5.18 5.65 -5.13
C GLN A 27 5.69 6.29 -3.85
N GLN A 28 4.89 7.10 -3.16
CA GLN A 28 5.37 7.83 -1.99
C GLN A 28 5.59 6.86 -0.81
N PRO A 29 6.84 6.66 -0.34
CA PRO A 29 7.14 5.73 0.74
C PRO A 29 6.63 6.23 2.10
N ASP A 30 6.51 7.54 2.26
CA ASP A 30 6.10 8.20 3.51
C ASP A 30 4.59 8.50 3.55
N ALA A 31 3.84 8.15 2.50
CA ALA A 31 2.40 8.30 2.47
C ALA A 31 1.74 7.07 3.12
N PRO A 32 1.12 7.18 4.32
CA PRO A 32 0.61 6.02 5.05
C PRO A 32 -0.49 5.24 4.30
N HIS A 33 -1.15 5.89 3.34
CA HIS A 33 -2.16 5.28 2.47
C HIS A 33 -1.66 5.06 1.03
N GLY A 34 -0.37 5.30 0.78
CA GLY A 34 0.29 4.98 -0.48
C GLY A 34 0.50 3.48 -0.61
N LEU A 35 0.30 2.94 -1.80
CA LEU A 35 0.42 1.52 -2.08
C LEU A 35 1.83 1.00 -1.79
N PHE A 36 2.87 1.78 -2.14
CA PHE A 36 4.25 1.43 -1.81
C PHE A 36 4.46 1.27 -0.31
N HIS A 37 4.01 2.25 0.48
CA HIS A 37 4.10 2.23 1.94
C HIS A 37 3.41 0.99 2.52
N LEU A 38 2.16 0.75 2.10
CA LEU A 38 1.37 -0.39 2.57
C LEU A 38 2.08 -1.71 2.24
N VAL A 39 2.51 -1.92 1.00
CA VAL A 39 3.20 -3.15 0.58
C VAL A 39 4.53 -3.32 1.33
N HIS A 40 5.24 -2.23 1.58
CA HIS A 40 6.48 -2.26 2.35
C HIS A 40 6.25 -2.67 3.81
N ALA A 41 5.29 -2.04 4.49
CA ALA A 41 4.91 -2.39 5.86
C ALA A 41 4.49 -3.87 5.96
N MET A 42 3.70 -4.34 5.00
CA MET A 42 3.27 -5.74 4.97
C MET A 42 4.44 -6.71 4.76
N LYS A 43 5.40 -6.39 3.88
CA LYS A 43 6.62 -7.19 3.72
C LYS A 43 7.40 -7.30 5.04
N GLN A 44 7.52 -6.19 5.79
CA GLN A 44 8.20 -6.19 7.09
C GLN A 44 7.47 -7.07 8.11
N SER A 45 6.14 -6.98 8.17
CA SER A 45 5.32 -7.83 9.04
C SER A 45 5.46 -9.32 8.71
N LEU A 46 5.45 -9.68 7.43
CA LEU A 46 5.65 -11.07 6.99
C LEU A 46 7.03 -11.60 7.40
N ALA A 47 8.07 -10.77 7.23
CA ALA A 47 9.43 -11.12 7.64
C ALA A 47 9.54 -11.33 9.16
N ALA A 48 8.90 -10.47 9.96
CA ALA A 48 8.88 -10.61 11.42
C ALA A 48 8.22 -11.92 11.87
N ILE A 49 7.05 -12.26 11.31
CA ILE A 49 6.33 -13.52 11.63
C ILE A 49 7.17 -14.74 11.25
N ARG A 50 7.83 -14.73 10.08
CA ARG A 50 8.71 -15.84 9.74
C ARG A 50 9.87 -15.92 10.73
N GLN A 51 10.50 -14.80 11.06
CA GLN A 51 11.62 -14.80 12.01
C GLN A 51 11.21 -15.34 13.39
N GLU A 52 9.98 -15.10 13.84
CA GLU A 52 9.43 -15.71 15.06
C GLU A 52 9.20 -17.22 14.91
N SER A 53 8.78 -17.68 13.73
CA SER A 53 8.41 -19.08 13.48
C SER A 53 9.61 -19.97 13.14
N ASP A 54 10.54 -19.47 12.33
CA ASP A 54 11.78 -20.12 11.90
C ASP A 54 12.84 -19.04 11.57
N PRO A 55 13.72 -18.71 12.53
CA PRO A 55 14.75 -17.67 12.38
C PRO A 55 15.80 -17.99 11.31
N SER A 56 15.93 -19.25 10.91
CA SER A 56 16.98 -19.72 10.02
C SER A 56 16.56 -19.75 8.54
N SER A 57 15.28 -19.52 8.27
CA SER A 57 14.70 -19.61 6.93
C SER A 57 14.75 -18.27 6.18
N GLY A 58 15.14 -18.34 4.90
CA GLY A 58 15.16 -17.18 3.99
C GLY A 58 13.77 -16.74 3.53
N PRO A 59 13.69 -15.72 2.64
CA PRO A 59 12.43 -15.14 2.17
C PRO A 59 11.40 -16.17 1.69
N GLY A 60 10.24 -16.21 2.36
CA GLY A 60 9.09 -17.00 1.98
C GLY A 60 8.47 -16.50 0.66
N ALA A 61 7.61 -17.32 0.06
CA ALA A 61 6.90 -16.92 -1.18
C ALA A 61 6.12 -15.59 -1.03
N PRO A 62 5.42 -15.31 0.09
CA PRO A 62 4.70 -14.04 0.26
C PRO A 62 5.62 -12.81 0.32
N GLU A 63 6.77 -12.91 0.99
CA GLU A 63 7.75 -11.82 1.05
C GLU A 63 8.38 -11.54 -0.30
N ARG A 64 8.65 -12.60 -1.09
CA ARG A 64 9.14 -12.46 -2.46
C ARG A 64 8.13 -11.78 -3.36
N ALA A 65 6.86 -12.18 -3.29
CA ALA A 65 5.79 -11.54 -4.05
C ALA A 65 5.59 -10.06 -3.65
N ALA A 66 5.66 -9.72 -2.36
CA ALA A 66 5.62 -8.34 -1.90
C ALA A 66 6.85 -7.54 -2.38
N GLN A 67 8.04 -8.14 -2.37
CA GLN A 67 9.26 -7.53 -2.89
C GLN A 67 9.16 -7.27 -4.41
N GLU A 68 8.65 -8.21 -5.19
CA GLU A 68 8.43 -8.06 -6.63
C GLU A 68 7.46 -6.93 -6.93
N LEU A 69 6.37 -6.81 -6.16
CA LEU A 69 5.43 -5.71 -6.28
C LEU A 69 6.07 -4.35 -5.96
N LEU A 70 6.92 -4.27 -4.92
CA LEU A 70 7.64 -3.03 -4.60
C LEU A 70 8.58 -2.60 -5.72
N LEU A 71 9.31 -3.56 -6.32
CA LEU A 71 10.15 -3.29 -7.48
C LEU A 71 9.31 -2.76 -8.65
N PHE A 72 8.20 -3.44 -8.96
CA PHE A 72 7.27 -3.00 -9.99
C PHE A 72 6.73 -1.58 -9.76
N LEU A 73 6.32 -1.25 -8.52
CA LEU A 73 5.83 0.09 -8.16
C LEU A 73 6.92 1.16 -8.27
N SER A 74 8.18 0.82 -7.96
CA SER A 74 9.31 1.74 -8.09
C SER A 74 9.63 2.07 -9.56
N GLU A 75 9.40 1.12 -10.46
CA GLU A 75 9.61 1.28 -11.90
C GLU A 75 8.41 1.92 -12.61
N LEU A 76 7.21 1.78 -12.04
CA LEU A 76 5.97 2.34 -12.57
C LEU A 76 5.99 3.87 -12.45
N LYS A 77 6.49 4.56 -13.47
CA LYS A 77 6.50 6.03 -13.54
C LYS A 77 5.21 6.51 -14.23
N PRO A 78 4.21 7.05 -13.49
CA PRO A 78 2.95 7.47 -14.11
C PRO A 78 3.08 8.81 -14.84
N ALA A 79 4.02 9.69 -14.44
CA ALA A 79 4.20 11.02 -15.02
C ALA A 79 4.29 11.06 -16.56
N PRO A 80 5.10 10.22 -17.22
CA PRO A 80 5.19 10.12 -18.67
C PRO A 80 3.83 9.92 -19.37
N HIS A 81 2.95 9.08 -18.80
CA HIS A 81 1.61 8.83 -19.38
C HIS A 81 0.71 10.06 -19.35
N PHE A 82 0.82 10.90 -18.32
CA PHE A 82 0.06 12.15 -18.21
C PHE A 82 0.66 13.30 -19.04
N ARG A 83 1.89 13.15 -19.55
CA ARG A 83 2.56 14.12 -20.44
C ARG A 83 2.32 13.83 -21.92
N GLY A 84 1.75 12.66 -22.25
CA GLY A 84 1.52 12.24 -23.63
C GLY A 84 2.80 11.80 -24.34
N GLU A 85 3.80 11.29 -23.60
CA GLU A 85 4.99 10.71 -24.20
C GLU A 85 4.62 9.48 -25.04
N SER A 86 5.14 9.43 -26.27
CA SER A 86 5.01 8.29 -27.18
C SER A 86 5.97 7.16 -26.78
N ASP A 87 5.68 5.92 -27.21
CA ASP A 87 6.48 4.71 -26.94
C ASP A 87 6.39 4.13 -25.51
N LEU A 88 5.43 4.60 -24.72
CA LEU A 88 5.11 3.96 -23.45
C LEU A 88 4.19 2.75 -23.65
N PRO A 89 4.33 1.68 -22.85
CA PRO A 89 3.33 0.63 -22.81
C PRO A 89 1.95 1.20 -22.45
N PRO A 90 0.84 0.62 -22.93
CA PRO A 90 -0.49 1.10 -22.56
C PRO A 90 -0.67 1.15 -21.04
N LEU A 91 -1.16 2.29 -20.52
CA LEU A 91 -1.39 2.46 -19.07
C LEU A 91 -2.31 1.37 -18.52
N GLU A 92 -3.33 0.98 -19.29
CA GLU A 92 -4.20 -0.16 -18.98
C GLU A 92 -3.40 -1.43 -18.69
N LYS A 93 -2.45 -1.80 -19.55
CA LYS A 93 -1.62 -2.99 -19.37
C LYS A 93 -0.80 -2.93 -18.08
N LEU A 94 -0.28 -1.75 -17.74
CA LEU A 94 0.46 -1.54 -16.49
C LEU A 94 -0.46 -1.69 -15.27
N LEU A 95 -1.65 -1.09 -15.31
CA LEU A 95 -2.62 -1.15 -14.22
C LEU A 95 -3.21 -2.56 -14.04
N SER A 96 -3.45 -3.30 -15.12
CA SER A 96 -3.84 -4.71 -15.08
C SER A 96 -2.75 -5.56 -14.44
N GLY A 97 -1.48 -5.37 -14.84
CA GLY A 97 -0.35 -6.08 -14.24
C GLY A 97 -0.16 -5.76 -12.75
N LEU A 98 -0.46 -4.53 -12.34
CA LEU A 98 -0.50 -4.14 -10.93
C LEU A 98 -1.62 -4.87 -10.18
N LEU A 99 -2.83 -4.86 -10.74
CA LEU A 99 -4.01 -5.47 -10.14
C LEU A 99 -3.84 -6.98 -9.95
N GLU A 100 -3.28 -7.67 -10.94
CA GLU A 100 -2.96 -9.10 -10.86
C GLU A 100 -2.00 -9.42 -9.70
N ARG A 101 -0.95 -8.61 -9.50
CA ARG A 101 0.01 -8.76 -8.39
C ARG A 101 -0.64 -8.52 -7.04
N LEU A 102 -1.53 -7.53 -6.96
CA LEU A 102 -2.30 -7.26 -5.75
C LEU A 102 -3.24 -8.42 -5.42
N TYR A 103 -3.90 -9.00 -6.41
CA TYR A 103 -4.74 -10.18 -6.21
C TYR A 103 -3.93 -11.42 -5.80
N ALA A 104 -2.71 -11.59 -6.31
CA ALA A 104 -1.84 -12.68 -5.88
C ALA A 104 -1.46 -12.56 -4.39
N LEU A 105 -1.34 -11.33 -3.88
CA LEU A 105 -1.06 -11.08 -2.47
C LEU A 105 -2.32 -11.05 -1.58
N TYR A 106 -3.50 -10.88 -2.18
CA TYR A 106 -4.76 -10.76 -1.46
C TYR A 106 -5.04 -11.90 -0.47
N PRO A 107 -4.86 -13.20 -0.80
CA PRO A 107 -5.07 -14.28 0.16
C PRO A 107 -4.19 -14.14 1.41
N VAL A 108 -2.92 -13.79 1.21
CA VAL A 108 -1.96 -13.57 2.30
C VAL A 108 -2.38 -12.38 3.15
N PHE A 109 -2.83 -11.29 2.52
CA PHE A 109 -3.27 -10.10 3.24
C PHE A 109 -4.56 -10.33 4.01
N ASN A 110 -5.50 -11.07 3.44
CA ASN A 110 -6.77 -11.35 4.09
C ASN A 110 -6.53 -12.23 5.33
N ASP A 111 -5.75 -13.29 5.18
CA ASP A 111 -5.37 -14.17 6.30
C ASP A 111 -4.59 -13.40 7.38
N HIS A 112 -3.72 -12.47 6.98
CA HIS A 112 -2.97 -11.62 7.90
C HIS A 112 -3.85 -10.60 8.64
N HIS A 113 -4.74 -9.90 7.93
CA HIS A 113 -5.66 -8.93 8.51
C HIS A 113 -6.60 -9.63 9.50
N PHE A 114 -7.13 -10.80 9.16
CA PHE A 114 -7.94 -11.59 10.08
C PHE A 114 -7.12 -12.14 11.26
N SER A 115 -5.87 -12.56 11.05
CA SER A 115 -5.00 -13.04 12.14
C SER A 115 -4.60 -11.93 13.11
N HIS A 116 -4.29 -10.72 12.61
CA HIS A 116 -4.01 -9.57 13.47
C HIS A 116 -5.28 -9.04 14.16
N GLN A 117 -6.42 -8.98 13.47
CA GLN A 117 -7.69 -8.66 14.13
C GLN A 117 -8.06 -9.70 15.19
N ALA A 118 -7.79 -10.99 14.98
CA ALA A 118 -7.99 -12.03 15.98
C ALA A 118 -7.04 -11.88 17.19
N ARG A 119 -5.80 -11.41 16.98
CA ARG A 119 -4.85 -11.10 18.06
C ARG A 119 -5.17 -9.79 18.80
N LEU A 120 -5.77 -8.82 18.11
CA LEU A 120 -6.15 -7.51 18.65
C LEU A 120 -7.58 -7.50 19.21
N ALA A 121 -8.40 -8.53 18.92
CA ALA A 121 -9.68 -8.73 19.58
C ALA A 121 -9.42 -8.77 21.10
N PRO A 122 -10.01 -7.87 21.89
CA PRO A 122 -9.76 -7.86 23.31
C PRO A 122 -10.19 -9.21 23.89
N ALA A 123 -9.32 -9.79 24.73
CA ALA A 123 -9.65 -10.95 25.55
C ALA A 123 -10.82 -10.67 26.54
N GLU A 124 -11.38 -9.46 26.54
CA GLU A 124 -12.59 -9.07 27.24
C GLU A 124 -13.84 -9.33 26.38
N ALA A 125 -14.13 -10.61 26.16
CA ALA A 125 -15.49 -11.05 25.84
C ALA A 125 -15.81 -12.35 26.59
N GLN A 126 -15.46 -12.40 27.88
CA GLN A 126 -16.27 -13.12 28.85
C GLN A 126 -17.26 -12.11 29.43
N PRO A 127 -18.51 -12.04 28.97
CA PRO A 127 -19.54 -11.55 29.87
C PRO A 127 -19.59 -12.58 31.00
N GLU A 128 -19.30 -12.14 32.22
CA GLU A 128 -19.80 -12.82 33.40
C GLU A 128 -21.30 -13.00 33.22
N LEU A 129 -21.72 -14.20 32.81
CA LEU A 129 -23.08 -14.65 33.06
C LEU A 129 -23.15 -14.98 34.54
N GLY A 130 -23.25 -13.93 35.34
CA GLY A 130 -23.93 -13.99 36.62
C GLY A 130 -25.36 -14.44 36.33
N LEU A 131 -25.62 -15.73 36.55
CA LEU A 131 -26.95 -16.25 36.71
C LEU A 131 -27.01 -17.10 37.97
N ALA A 132 -27.64 -16.47 38.97
CA ALA A 132 -28.24 -16.98 40.20
C ALA A 132 -27.29 -17.46 41.32
#